data_AF-A0A0A9WBH0-F1
#
_entry.id   AF-A0A0A9WBH0-F1
#
_cell.length_a   1.000
_cell.length_b   1.000
_cell.length_c   1.000
_cell.angle_alpha   90.00
_cell.angle_beta   90.00
_cell.angle_gamma   90.00
#
_symmetry.space_group_name_H-M   'P 1'
#
loop_
_entity.id
_entity.type
_entity.pdbx_description
1 polymer ?
#
loop_
_entity_poly.entity_id
_entity_poly.type
_entity_poly.pdbx_seq_one_letter_code
_entity_poly.pdbx_strand_id
1 'polypeptide(L)'
;MADPLSILRQYNVNKKEIVERDNQIIFGEFSWPKNVKTNYLMYPGPSSGKEGQKEYYTLECLLFLLKNVQLGHPVYVRQAAAENIPVVRRPDRKDLLAYLNGETPNSTAIDKSAPLEIPTQVKRAAEEINENLAKKPRLEDIQVQKVKQHFAARLDTPKEASVTVENIK
;
A
#
# COMPACT_ATOMS: atom_id res chain seq x y z
N MET A 1 -12.36 -0.82 -0.55
CA MET A 1 -10.90 -0.99 -0.32
C MET A 1 -10.61 -0.41 1.06
N ALA A 2 -9.93 -1.17 1.92
CA ALA A 2 -9.75 -0.83 3.33
C ALA A 2 -8.47 -0.01 3.51
N ASP A 3 -8.49 1.27 3.12
CA ASP A 3 -7.34 2.15 3.25
C ASP A 3 -7.24 2.72 4.67
N PRO A 4 -6.03 2.91 5.23
CA PRO A 4 -5.85 3.42 6.59
C PRO A 4 -6.51 4.79 6.82
N LEU A 5 -6.48 5.68 5.81
CA LEU A 5 -7.15 6.99 5.88
C LEU A 5 -8.67 6.86 5.90
N SER A 6 -9.24 6.01 5.03
CA SER A 6 -10.68 5.76 4.92
C SER A 6 -11.22 5.21 6.25
N ILE A 7 -10.46 4.31 6.87
CA ILE A 7 -10.81 3.72 8.17
C ILE A 7 -10.67 4.74 9.29
N LEU A 8 -9.61 5.56 9.31
CA LEU A 8 -9.47 6.66 10.27
C LEU A 8 -10.68 7.60 10.22
N ARG A 9 -11.11 8.00 9.01
CA ARG A 9 -12.33 8.81 8.82
C ARG A 9 -13.56 8.11 9.37
N GLN A 10 -13.78 6.84 9.02
CA GLN A 10 -14.94 6.08 9.49
C GLN A 10 -14.98 5.98 11.03
N TYR A 11 -13.83 5.79 11.68
CA TYR A 11 -13.74 5.74 13.13
C TYR A 11 -14.00 7.11 13.76
N ASN A 12 -13.48 8.20 13.18
CA ASN A 12 -13.74 9.55 13.67
C ASN A 12 -15.22 9.96 13.53
N VAL A 13 -15.85 9.64 12.39
CA VAL A 13 -17.27 9.94 12.12
C VAL A 13 -18.17 9.13 13.05
N ASN A 14 -17.87 7.84 13.24
CA ASN A 14 -18.63 6.96 14.14
C ASN A 14 -18.25 7.13 15.62
N LYS A 15 -17.31 8.01 15.96
CA LYS A 15 -16.77 8.21 17.31
C LYS A 15 -16.38 6.90 17.99
N LYS A 16 -15.76 6.00 17.23
CA LYS A 16 -15.20 4.74 17.72
C LYS A 16 -13.85 4.96 18.39
N GLU A 17 -13.50 4.08 19.30
CA GLU A 17 -12.19 4.08 19.95
C GLU A 17 -11.08 3.66 18.99
N ILE A 18 -9.94 4.36 19.06
CA ILE A 18 -8.72 4.06 18.33
C ILE A 18 -7.64 3.78 19.38
N VAL A 19 -7.03 2.60 19.32
CA VAL A 19 -6.04 2.14 20.29
C VAL A 19 -4.64 2.24 19.69
N GLU A 20 -3.71 2.86 20.40
CA GLU A 20 -2.30 2.93 20.00
C GLU A 20 -1.48 2.04 20.94
N ARG A 21 -0.86 0.98 20.41
CA ARG A 21 -0.04 0.01 21.19
C ARG A 21 1.18 -0.42 20.38
N ASP A 22 2.33 -0.59 21.03
CA ASP A 22 3.53 -1.22 20.46
C ASP A 22 3.95 -0.67 19.09
N ASN A 23 3.90 0.66 18.95
CA ASN A 23 4.17 1.38 17.71
C ASN A 23 3.20 1.08 16.53
N GLN A 24 2.03 0.54 16.85
CA GLN A 24 0.92 0.25 15.96
C GLN A 24 -0.34 1.01 16.38
N ILE A 25 -1.18 1.30 15.39
CA ILE A 25 -2.49 1.93 15.54
C ILE A 25 -3.54 0.88 15.16
N ILE A 26 -4.39 0.53 16.12
CA ILE A 26 -5.38 -0.53 16.06
C ILE A 26 -6.76 0.11 15.92
N PHE A 27 -7.44 -0.26 14.84
CA PHE A 27 -8.82 0.10 14.51
C PHE A 27 -9.67 -1.17 14.54
N GLY A 28 -10.09 -1.57 15.74
CA GLY A 28 -10.87 -2.80 15.95
C GLY A 28 -10.09 -4.03 15.51
N GLU A 29 -10.41 -4.57 14.35
CA GLU A 29 -9.78 -5.78 13.79
C GLU A 29 -8.58 -5.50 12.87
N PHE A 30 -8.37 -4.23 12.49
CA PHE A 30 -7.28 -3.83 11.62
C PHE A 30 -6.20 -3.12 12.41
N SER A 31 -4.94 -3.36 12.06
CA SER A 31 -3.80 -2.65 12.63
C SER A 31 -2.85 -2.17 11.54
N TRP A 32 -2.26 -1.00 11.77
CA TRP A 32 -1.20 -0.45 10.92
C TRP A 32 -0.04 0.06 11.78
N PRO A 33 1.19 0.00 11.28
CA PRO A 33 2.31 0.67 11.94
C PRO A 33 2.10 2.19 11.92
N LYS A 34 2.54 2.89 12.96
CA LYS A 34 2.46 4.36 13.05
C LYS A 34 3.10 5.09 11.87
N ASN A 35 4.17 4.50 11.35
CA ASN A 35 4.95 5.03 10.23
C ASN A 35 4.33 4.78 8.85
N VAL A 36 3.17 4.12 8.77
CA VAL A 36 2.50 3.87 7.49
C VAL A 36 2.16 5.18 6.81
N LYS A 37 2.50 5.28 5.53
CA LYS A 37 2.11 6.41 4.69
C LYS A 37 0.68 6.19 4.21
N THR A 38 -0.12 7.25 4.30
CA THR A 38 -1.49 7.26 3.81
C THR A 38 -1.55 7.64 2.34
N ASN A 39 -2.76 7.71 1.78
CA ASN A 39 -3.03 8.23 0.44
C ASN A 39 -3.19 9.76 0.39
N TYR A 40 -2.99 10.49 1.50
CA TYR A 40 -3.12 11.95 1.52
C TYR A 40 -1.78 12.61 1.18
N LEU A 41 -1.74 13.34 0.07
CA LEU A 41 -0.58 14.08 -0.40
C LEU A 41 -0.28 15.29 0.49
N MET A 42 0.99 15.48 0.80
CA MET A 42 1.48 16.67 1.49
C MET A 42 1.42 17.88 0.54
N TYR A 43 0.97 19.05 1.03
CA TYR A 43 0.97 20.28 0.24
C TYR A 43 2.36 20.53 -0.36
N PRO A 44 2.51 20.62 -1.69
CA PRO A 44 3.79 20.93 -2.30
C PRO A 44 4.25 22.30 -1.84
N GLY A 45 5.41 22.35 -1.18
CA GLY A 45 5.95 23.60 -0.66
C GLY A 45 6.64 24.39 -1.77
N PRO A 46 6.98 25.67 -1.54
CA PRO A 46 7.78 26.46 -2.48
C PRO A 46 9.16 25.82 -2.76
N SER A 47 9.65 24.94 -1.87
CA SER A 47 10.89 24.17 -2.04
C SER A 47 10.72 22.87 -2.84
N SER A 48 9.51 22.51 -3.29
CA SER A 48 9.24 21.39 -4.19
C SER A 48 9.60 21.72 -5.65
N GLY A 49 10.75 22.39 -5.85
CA GLY A 49 11.38 22.65 -7.14
C GLY A 49 12.18 21.46 -7.68
N LYS A 50 12.09 20.29 -7.04
CA LYS A 50 12.62 19.03 -7.54
C LYS A 50 11.45 18.13 -7.94
N GLU A 51 11.28 18.05 -9.25
CA GLU A 51 10.37 17.20 -9.99
C GLU A 51 10.18 15.81 -9.34
N GLY A 52 8.95 15.52 -8.90
CA GLY A 52 8.42 14.16 -8.95
C GLY A 52 8.21 13.37 -7.65
N GLN A 53 8.73 13.77 -6.49
CA GLN A 53 8.50 13.00 -5.26
C GLN A 53 7.23 13.44 -4.53
N LYS A 54 6.13 12.74 -4.82
CA LYS A 54 4.88 12.81 -4.04
C LYS A 54 5.15 12.35 -2.61
N GLU A 55 5.03 13.28 -1.67
CA GLU A 55 5.15 12.98 -0.25
C GLU A 55 3.77 12.79 0.36
N TYR A 56 3.62 11.83 1.26
CA TYR A 56 2.35 11.47 1.86
C TYR A 56 2.44 11.58 3.38
N TYR A 57 1.36 12.00 4.03
CA TYR A 57 1.31 12.03 5.49
C TYR A 57 1.25 10.62 6.06
N THR A 58 1.91 10.43 7.21
CA THR A 58 1.84 9.18 7.98
C THR A 58 0.56 9.11 8.78
N LEU A 59 0.10 7.90 9.12
CA LEU A 59 -1.11 7.71 9.88
C LEU A 59 -1.04 8.31 11.29
N GLU A 60 0.12 8.19 11.95
CA GLU A 60 0.37 8.82 13.25
C GLU A 60 0.22 10.34 13.20
N CYS A 61 0.73 10.98 12.14
CA CYS A 61 0.62 12.42 11.95
C CYS A 61 -0.85 12.87 11.89
N LEU A 62 -1.69 12.13 11.15
CA LEU A 62 -3.12 12.43 11.03
C LEU A 62 -3.87 12.20 12.34
N LEU A 63 -3.55 11.11 13.04
CA LEU A 63 -4.16 10.79 14.33
C LEU A 63 -3.80 11.84 15.38
N PHE A 64 -2.52 12.25 15.44
CA PHE A 64 -2.05 13.26 16.37
C PHE A 64 -2.70 14.63 16.11
N LEU A 65 -2.92 15.00 14.84
CA LEU A 65 -3.68 16.19 14.49
C LEU A 65 -5.13 16.12 15.01
N LEU A 66 -5.79 14.97 14.86
CA LEU A 66 -7.17 14.79 15.27
C LEU A 66 -7.34 14.91 16.80
N LYS A 67 -6.43 14.31 17.57
CA LYS A 67 -6.42 14.39 19.04
C LYS A 67 -6.18 15.81 19.54
N ASN A 68 -5.39 16.60 18.81
CA ASN A 68 -4.97 17.95 19.20
C ASN A 68 -5.61 19.06 18.34
N VAL A 69 -6.79 18.81 17.75
CA VAL A 69 -7.46 19.77 16.86
C VAL A 69 -7.82 21.08 17.56
N GLN A 70 -8.10 21.01 18.87
CA GLN A 70 -8.44 22.15 19.73
C GLN A 70 -7.24 23.09 19.94
N LEU A 71 -6.01 22.59 19.80
CA LEU A 71 -4.81 23.38 20.01
C LEU A 71 -4.53 24.25 18.78
N GLY A 72 -4.17 25.50 19.03
CA GLY A 72 -3.65 26.40 18.01
C GLY A 72 -2.45 25.78 17.31
N HIS A 73 -2.34 25.99 15.99
CA HIS A 73 -1.31 25.36 15.16
C HIS A 73 0.14 25.47 15.71
N PRO A 74 0.59 26.62 16.25
CA PRO A 74 1.94 26.72 16.82
C PRO A 74 2.19 25.83 18.05
N VAL A 75 1.15 25.56 18.85
CA VAL A 75 1.24 24.66 20.02
C VAL A 75 1.29 23.22 19.55
N TYR A 76 0.42 22.86 18.59
CA TYR A 76 0.42 21.56 17.93
C TYR A 76 1.79 21.21 17.33
N VAL A 77 2.44 22.15 16.62
CA VAL A 77 3.76 21.95 16.02
C VAL A 77 4.81 21.61 17.09
N ARG A 78 4.81 22.34 18.22
CA ARG A 78 5.74 22.08 19.32
C ARG A 78 5.52 20.70 19.94
N GLN A 79 4.26 20.31 20.12
CA GLN A 79 3.92 19.03 20.73
C GLN A 79 4.24 17.86 19.78
N ALA A 80 3.97 18.00 18.49
CA ALA A 80 4.38 17.03 17.48
C ALA A 80 5.91 16.87 17.44
N ALA A 81 6.66 17.97 17.52
CA ALA A 81 8.12 17.94 17.58
C ALA A 81 8.64 17.23 18.85
N ALA A 82 7.97 17.41 19.99
CA ALA A 82 8.32 16.71 21.24
C ALA A 82 8.16 15.19 21.12
N GLU A 83 7.12 14.74 20.40
CA GLU A 83 6.85 13.33 20.13
C GLU A 83 7.61 12.78 18.90
N ASN A 84 8.45 13.60 18.24
CA ASN A 84 9.12 13.28 16.98
C ASN A 84 8.19 12.89 15.82
N ILE A 85 6.96 13.43 15.83
CA ILE A 85 5.95 13.15 14.80
C ILE A 85 6.02 14.23 13.69
N PRO A 86 5.96 13.85 12.41
CA PRO A 86 5.82 14.81 11.31
C PRO A 86 4.59 15.72 11.50
N VAL A 87 4.72 16.99 11.09
CA VAL A 87 3.67 18.00 11.32
C VAL A 87 2.83 18.19 10.06
N VAL A 88 1.50 18.23 10.19
CA VAL A 88 0.62 18.61 9.09
C VAL A 88 0.82 20.07 8.71
N ARG A 89 1.01 20.37 7.42
CA ARG A 89 1.21 21.75 6.93
C ARG A 89 -0.06 22.58 7.14
N ARG A 90 0.11 23.87 7.43
CA ARG A 90 -1.02 24.79 7.67
C ARG A 90 -2.08 24.81 6.56
N PRO A 91 -1.74 24.83 5.26
CA PRO A 91 -2.73 24.85 4.19
C PRO A 91 -3.62 23.60 4.17
N ASP A 92 -3.02 22.42 4.39
CA ASP A 92 -3.75 21.14 4.39
C ASP A 92 -4.65 20.96 5.59
N ARG A 93 -4.33 21.59 6.73
CA ARG A 93 -5.02 21.36 8.01
C ARG A 93 -6.53 21.53 7.90
N LYS A 94 -7.02 22.56 7.19
CA LYS A 94 -8.46 22.82 7.07
C LYS A 94 -9.16 21.75 6.24
N ASP A 95 -8.61 21.44 5.06
CA ASP A 95 -9.19 20.47 4.13
C ASP A 95 -9.15 19.05 4.70
N LEU A 96 -8.03 18.67 5.31
CA LEU A 96 -7.85 17.37 5.94
C LEU A 96 -8.84 17.16 7.09
N LEU A 97 -9.07 18.18 7.93
CA LEU A 97 -10.05 18.09 9.02
C LEU A 97 -11.48 17.97 8.49
N ALA A 98 -11.84 18.75 7.47
CA ALA A 98 -13.16 18.66 6.84
C ALA A 98 -13.40 17.25 6.27
N TYR A 99 -12.38 16.66 5.64
CA TYR A 99 -12.46 15.29 5.14
C TYR A 99 -12.59 14.25 6.26
N LEU A 100 -11.76 14.34 7.31
CA LEU A 100 -11.78 13.41 8.45
C LEU A 100 -13.06 13.50 9.28
N ASN A 101 -13.67 14.69 9.38
CA ASN A 101 -14.98 14.89 10.02
C ASN A 101 -16.15 14.42 9.15
N GLY A 102 -15.89 14.15 7.88
CA GLY A 102 -16.89 13.75 6.91
C GLY A 102 -17.73 14.91 6.35
N GLU A 103 -17.29 16.15 6.54
CA GLU A 103 -17.89 17.34 5.91
C GLU A 103 -17.68 17.31 4.39
N THR A 104 -16.54 16.80 3.93
CA THR A 104 -16.27 16.56 2.50
C THR A 104 -16.23 15.06 2.19
N PRO A 105 -16.83 14.61 1.07
CA PRO A 105 -16.80 13.21 0.66
C PRO A 105 -15.44 12.79 0.05
N ASN A 106 -14.71 13.75 -0.50
CA ASN A 106 -13.40 13.58 -1.12
C ASN A 106 -12.53 14.82 -0.90
N SER A 107 -11.21 14.64 -0.99
CA SER A 107 -10.24 15.74 -1.04
C SER A 107 -9.40 15.57 -2.31
N THR A 108 -9.03 16.69 -2.93
CA THR A 108 -8.18 16.72 -4.14
C THR A 108 -6.76 16.24 -3.86
N ALA A 109 -6.33 16.25 -2.60
CA ALA A 109 -5.02 15.75 -2.18
C ALA A 109 -4.99 14.22 -2.02
N ILE A 110 -6.12 13.52 -2.17
CA ILE A 110 -6.19 12.07 -2.01
C ILE A 110 -5.79 11.39 -3.32
N ASP A 111 -4.65 10.71 -3.31
CA ASP A 111 -4.16 9.90 -4.42
C ASP A 111 -4.55 8.43 -4.24
N LYS A 112 -5.59 7.99 -4.95
CA LYS A 112 -6.05 6.58 -4.91
C LYS A 112 -5.07 5.60 -5.56
N SER A 113 -4.05 6.10 -6.28
CA SER A 113 -3.00 5.29 -6.89
C SER A 113 -1.77 5.12 -6.01
N ALA A 114 -1.74 5.75 -4.83
CA ALA A 114 -0.64 5.61 -3.89
C ALA A 114 -0.45 4.12 -3.51
N PRO A 115 0.80 3.62 -3.50
CA PRO A 115 1.08 2.28 -2.99
C PRO A 115 0.79 2.27 -1.48
N LEU A 116 -0.38 1.73 -1.12
CA LEU A 116 -0.81 1.60 0.27
C LEU A 116 -0.28 0.30 0.86
N GLU A 117 0.24 0.37 2.09
CA GLU A 117 0.55 -0.85 2.86
C GLU A 117 -0.76 -1.58 3.19
N ILE A 118 -0.75 -2.90 2.96
CA ILE A 118 -1.88 -3.77 3.23
C ILE A 118 -2.12 -3.79 4.76
N PRO A 119 -3.36 -3.62 5.25
CA PRO A 119 -3.67 -3.74 6.67
C PRO A 119 -3.09 -5.03 7.25
N THR A 120 -2.40 -4.92 8.38
CA THR A 120 -2.10 -6.10 9.19
C THR A 120 -3.40 -6.45 9.90
N GLN A 121 -4.16 -7.39 9.33
CA GLN A 121 -5.31 -7.96 10.02
C GLN A 121 -4.82 -8.56 11.34
N VAL A 122 -5.42 -8.16 12.46
CA VAL A 122 -5.19 -8.80 13.75
C VAL A 122 -5.91 -10.14 13.70
N LYS A 123 -5.36 -11.10 12.94
CA LYS A 123 -5.93 -12.44 12.82
C LYS A 123 -6.00 -13.03 14.24
N ARG A 124 -7.21 -13.27 14.76
CA ARG A 124 -7.42 -14.46 15.60
C ARG A 124 -6.83 -15.61 14.78
N ALA A 125 -5.85 -16.30 15.37
CA ALA A 125 -4.98 -17.26 14.70
C ALA A 125 -5.71 -18.12 13.65
N ALA A 126 -5.35 -17.93 12.38
CA ALA A 126 -5.21 -18.98 11.38
C ALA A 126 -4.62 -18.35 10.10
N GLU A 127 -3.41 -18.83 9.77
CA GLU A 127 -2.74 -18.80 8.46
C GLU A 127 -2.53 -17.43 7.79
N GLU A 128 -1.31 -16.91 7.88
CA GLU A 128 -0.44 -16.67 6.71
C GLU A 128 0.90 -16.09 7.22
N ILE A 129 1.81 -17.01 7.54
CA ILE A 129 3.23 -16.69 7.64
C ILE A 129 3.81 -16.91 6.24
N ASN A 130 3.79 -15.86 5.42
CA ASN A 130 4.74 -15.62 4.33
C ASN A 130 4.40 -14.20 3.87
N GLU A 131 5.27 -13.21 3.99
CA GLU A 131 6.42 -13.08 3.13
C GLU A 131 7.56 -12.41 3.89
N ASN A 132 8.57 -13.23 4.18
CA ASN A 132 9.84 -12.81 4.71
C ASN A 132 10.70 -12.29 3.54
N LEU A 133 11.29 -11.11 3.74
CA LEU A 133 12.53 -10.63 3.14
C LEU A 133 12.85 -10.95 1.67
N ALA A 134 12.91 -9.84 0.93
CA ALA A 134 14.03 -9.47 0.06
C ALA A 134 14.13 -10.11 -1.34
N LYS A 135 14.45 -9.20 -2.28
CA LYS A 135 15.01 -9.41 -3.62
C LYS A 135 13.98 -9.62 -4.74
N LYS A 136 13.79 -8.55 -5.53
CA LYS A 136 13.66 -8.70 -6.99
C LYS A 136 14.83 -9.59 -7.47
N PRO A 137 14.56 -10.63 -8.28
CA PRO A 137 14.49 -10.38 -9.71
C PRO A 137 13.29 -11.05 -10.38
N ARG A 138 12.63 -10.24 -11.20
CA ARG A 138 11.84 -10.54 -12.40
C ARG A 138 11.85 -12.02 -12.84
N LEU A 139 10.71 -12.69 -12.69
CA LEU A 139 10.51 -14.10 -13.00
C LEU A 139 9.48 -14.25 -14.13
N GLU A 140 9.76 -13.65 -15.29
CA GLU A 140 8.93 -13.78 -16.51
C GLU A 140 9.36 -14.97 -17.41
N ASP A 141 10.37 -15.76 -17.04
CA ASP A 141 11.01 -16.72 -17.98
C ASP A 141 10.70 -18.22 -17.80
N ILE A 142 9.89 -18.64 -16.83
CA ILE A 142 9.75 -20.09 -16.52
C ILE A 142 8.63 -20.78 -17.33
N GLN A 143 7.65 -20.07 -17.87
CA GLN A 143 6.52 -20.69 -18.58
C GLN A 143 6.72 -20.87 -20.09
N VAL A 144 7.66 -20.15 -20.71
CA VAL A 144 7.88 -20.24 -22.17
C VAL A 144 8.82 -21.41 -22.55
N GLN A 145 9.68 -21.88 -21.65
CA GLN A 145 10.59 -23.00 -21.94
C GLN A 145 9.93 -24.39 -21.95
N LYS A 146 8.85 -24.60 -21.17
CA LYS A 146 8.17 -25.91 -21.10
C LYS A 146 7.35 -26.27 -22.35
N VAL A 147 6.91 -25.29 -23.14
CA VAL A 147 6.12 -25.54 -24.36
C VAL A 147 7.03 -25.92 -25.54
N LYS A 148 8.27 -25.42 -25.58
CA LYS A 148 9.24 -25.74 -26.65
C LYS A 148 9.84 -27.14 -26.57
N GLN A 149 10.00 -27.70 -25.36
CA GLN A 149 10.53 -29.06 -25.21
C GLN A 149 9.52 -30.15 -25.56
N HIS A 150 8.22 -29.89 -25.44
CA HIS A 150 7.19 -30.89 -25.73
C HIS A 150 6.88 -31.06 -27.23
N PHE A 151 7.26 -30.09 -28.06
CA PHE A 151 7.08 -30.15 -29.52
C PHE A 151 8.25 -30.83 -30.27
N ALA A 152 9.45 -30.85 -29.69
CA ALA A 152 10.64 -31.44 -30.33
C ALA A 152 10.76 -32.97 -30.15
N ALA A 153 10.00 -33.57 -29.23
CA ALA A 153 10.13 -34.99 -28.87
C ALA A 153 9.19 -35.94 -29.66
N ARG A 154 8.55 -35.47 -30.73
CA ARG A 154 7.68 -36.30 -31.60
C ARG A 154 8.15 -36.45 -33.05
N LEU A 155 9.30 -35.89 -33.43
CA LEU A 155 9.76 -35.91 -34.83
C LEU A 155 11.05 -36.70 -35.10
N ASP A 156 11.62 -37.38 -34.11
CA ASP A 156 12.81 -38.21 -34.33
C ASP A 156 12.55 -39.68 -33.97
N THR A 157 12.07 -40.43 -34.98
CA THR A 157 12.41 -41.85 -35.32
C THR A 157 12.03 -42.98 -34.33
N PRO A 158 11.66 -44.21 -34.80
CA PRO A 158 12.45 -44.98 -35.76
C PRO A 158 11.73 -45.79 -36.86
N LYS A 159 12.53 -45.93 -37.92
CA LYS A 159 12.71 -46.96 -38.96
C LYS A 159 12.17 -48.38 -38.64
N GLU A 160 11.75 -49.05 -39.72
CA GLU A 160 11.69 -50.52 -40.03
C GLU A 160 10.29 -50.81 -40.61
N ALA A 161 10.07 -50.88 -41.93
CA ALA A 161 10.28 -51.99 -42.88
C ALA A 161 9.46 -51.57 -44.13
N SER A 162 9.69 -51.92 -45.39
CA SER A 162 10.21 -53.15 -45.99
C SER A 162 10.59 -52.88 -47.45
N VAL A 163 11.51 -53.70 -47.94
CA VAL A 163 11.90 -53.86 -49.34
C VAL A 163 10.77 -54.49 -50.15
N THR A 164 10.41 -53.89 -51.29
CA THR A 164 10.20 -54.61 -52.56
C THR A 164 10.14 -53.63 -53.75
N VAL A 165 11.14 -53.71 -54.62
CA VAL A 165 11.10 -53.22 -56.00
C VAL A 165 10.89 -54.47 -56.85
N GLU A 166 9.77 -54.57 -57.56
CA GLU A 166 9.63 -55.51 -58.67
C GLU A 166 9.05 -54.78 -59.89
N ASN A 167 9.94 -54.57 -60.87
CA ASN A 167 9.61 -54.27 -62.25
C ASN A 167 8.88 -55.45 -62.89
N ILE A 168 7.77 -55.20 -63.59
CA ILE A 168 7.31 -56.01 -64.73
C ILE A 168 6.72 -55.00 -65.72
N LYS A 169 7.51 -54.60 -66.73
CA LYS A 169 7.49 -55.04 -68.13
C LYS A 169 6.38 -54.41 -68.96
#